data_AF-A0A7C4DRQ4-F1
#
_entry.id   AF-A0A7C4DRQ4-F1
#
_cell.length_a   1.000
_cell.length_b   1.000
_cell.length_c   1.000
_cell.angle_alpha   90.00
_cell.angle_beta   90.00
_cell.angle_gamma   90.00
#
_symmetry.space_group_name_H-M   'P 1'
#
loop_
_entity.id
_entity.type
_entity.pdbx_description
1 polymer ?
#
loop_
_entity_poly.entity_id
_entity_poly.type
_entity_poly.pdbx_seq_one_letter_code
_entity_poly.pdbx_strand_id
1 'polypeptide(L)'
;MAGEKKFDYYDVAEAVKKCLEQVNASYIEILITPLRSGYRVEIYPQQTRQLLEMLARCVSRLLEAGTEMKECPYGVTLVVKR
;
A
#
# COMPACT_ATOMS: atom_id res chain seq x y z
N MET A 1 -23.25 -10.51 -1.17
CA MET A 1 -22.23 -10.25 -2.21
C MET A 1 -21.65 -8.88 -1.88
N ALA A 2 -20.46 -8.83 -1.26
CA ALA A 2 -19.79 -7.55 -1.02
C ALA A 2 -19.33 -7.03 -2.38
N GLY A 3 -19.87 -5.90 -2.82
CA GLY A 3 -19.41 -5.26 -4.06
C GLY A 3 -17.96 -4.86 -3.88
N GLU A 4 -17.07 -5.28 -4.79
CA GLU A 4 -15.70 -4.78 -4.85
C GLU A 4 -15.78 -3.26 -4.98
N LYS A 5 -15.41 -2.56 -3.91
CA LYS A 5 -15.40 -1.11 -3.87
C LYS A 5 -14.33 -0.65 -4.85
N LYS A 6 -14.75 -0.11 -6.00
CA LYS A 6 -13.82 0.38 -7.01
C LYS A 6 -13.13 1.62 -6.47
N PHE A 7 -11.90 1.46 -6.03
CA PHE A 7 -11.00 2.56 -5.74
C PHE A 7 -10.05 2.81 -6.91
N ASP A 8 -9.54 4.03 -7.01
CA ASP A 8 -8.61 4.46 -8.05
C ASP A 8 -7.22 4.82 -7.47
N TYR A 9 -6.39 5.44 -8.30
CA TYR A 9 -5.04 5.83 -7.92
C TYR A 9 -5.03 6.82 -6.74
N TYR A 10 -5.95 7.78 -6.73
CA TYR A 10 -6.00 8.82 -5.71
C TYR A 10 -6.43 8.24 -4.37
N ASP A 11 -7.39 7.32 -4.37
CA ASP A 11 -7.80 6.59 -3.17
C ASP A 11 -6.63 5.83 -2.54
N VAL A 12 -5.85 5.11 -3.37
CA VAL A 12 -4.65 4.39 -2.89
C VAL A 12 -3.60 5.36 -2.36
N ALA A 13 -3.33 6.43 -3.09
CA ALA A 13 -2.33 7.43 -2.68
C ALA A 13 -2.70 8.09 -1.35
N GLU A 14 -3.97 8.45 -1.16
CA GLU A 14 -4.45 9.05 0.08
C GLU A 14 -4.42 8.04 1.24
N ALA A 15 -4.87 6.81 1.01
CA ALA A 15 -4.84 5.75 2.03
C ALA A 15 -3.41 5.44 2.48
N VAL A 16 -2.46 5.32 1.55
CA VAL A 16 -1.04 5.07 1.87
C VAL A 16 -0.46 6.22 2.68
N LYS A 17 -0.69 7.48 2.29
CA LYS A 17 -0.20 8.66 3.04
C LYS A 17 -0.76 8.71 4.46
N LYS A 18 -2.08 8.56 4.62
CA LYS A 18 -2.75 8.51 5.94
C LYS A 18 -2.19 7.39 6.81
N CYS A 19 -1.95 6.22 6.22
CA CYS A 19 -1.40 5.09 6.97
C CYS A 19 0.06 5.31 7.36
N LEU A 20 0.88 5.94 6.51
CA LEU A 20 2.28 6.29 6.82
C LEU A 20 2.36 7.28 7.99
N GLU A 21 1.47 8.28 8.02
CA GLU A 21 1.34 9.21 9.15
C GLU A 21 0.95 8.49 10.44
N GLN A 22 -0.01 7.55 10.38
CA GLN A 22 -0.45 6.79 11.56
C GLN A 22 0.64 5.90 12.17
N VAL A 23 1.51 5.32 11.33
CA VAL A 23 2.62 4.48 11.81
C VAL A 23 3.89 5.27 12.07
N ASN A 24 3.84 6.60 11.95
CA ASN A 24 4.97 7.52 12.10
C ASN A 24 6.20 7.09 11.26
N ALA A 25 5.96 6.63 10.03
CA ALA A 25 7.03 6.22 9.12
C ALA A 25 7.51 7.40 8.28
N SER A 26 8.82 7.67 8.32
CA SER A 26 9.44 8.65 7.45
C SER A 26 9.71 8.07 6.06
N TYR A 27 9.39 8.83 5.03
CA TYR A 27 9.66 8.49 3.63
C TYR A 27 10.10 9.74 2.86
N ILE A 28 10.89 9.53 1.81
CA ILE A 28 11.30 10.54 0.84
C ILE A 28 10.36 10.49 -0.37
N GLU A 29 10.03 9.29 -0.83
CA GLU A 29 9.22 9.07 -2.02
C GLU A 29 8.30 7.86 -1.86
N ILE A 30 7.12 7.96 -2.47
CA ILE A 30 6.17 6.85 -2.61
C ILE A 30 5.92 6.67 -4.10
N LEU A 31 6.22 5.48 -4.62
CA LEU A 31 5.92 5.11 -6.00
C LEU A 31 4.67 4.22 -6.00
N ILE A 32 3.64 4.65 -6.73
CA ILE A 32 2.39 3.91 -6.88
C ILE A 32 2.25 3.53 -8.35
N THR A 33 2.46 2.25 -8.66
CA THR A 33 2.42 1.71 -10.01
C THR A 33 1.09 0.96 -10.23
N PRO A 34 0.26 1.34 -11.22
CA PRO A 34 -0.93 0.58 -11.55
C PRO A 34 -0.57 -0.81 -12.11
N LEU A 35 -1.28 -1.83 -11.64
CA LEU A 35 -1.21 -3.21 -12.09
C LEU A 35 -2.57 -3.63 -12.64
N ARG A 36 -2.60 -4.72 -13.42
CA ARG A 36 -3.87 -5.30 -13.90
C ARG A 36 -4.83 -5.66 -12.75
N SER A 37 -4.29 -6.10 -11.61
CA SER A 37 -5.06 -6.55 -10.45
C SER A 37 -5.08 -5.55 -9.29
N GLY A 38 -4.69 -4.29 -9.51
CA GLY A 38 -4.65 -3.27 -8.45
C GLY A 38 -3.46 -2.34 -8.56
N TYR A 39 -2.76 -2.09 -7.46
CA TYR A 39 -1.66 -1.12 -7.40
C TYR A 39 -0.49 -1.67 -6.61
N ARG A 40 0.73 -1.48 -7.10
CA ARG A 40 1.96 -1.71 -6.34
C ARG A 40 2.39 -0.40 -5.71
N VAL A 41 2.74 -0.46 -4.44
CA VAL A 41 3.18 0.65 -3.60
C VAL A 41 4.58 0.34 -3.11
N GLU A 42 5.51 1.24 -3.42
CA GLU A 42 6.92 1.17 -3.05
C GLU A 42 7.24 2.45 -2.27
N ILE A 43 7.94 2.31 -1.15
CA ILE A 43 8.24 3.42 -0.24
C ILE A 43 9.75 3.49 -0.06
N TYR A 44 10.31 4.67 -0.32
CA TYR A 44 11.75 4.93 -0.24
C TYR A 44 12.07 5.94 0.89
N PRO A 45 13.11 5.69 1.71
CA PRO A 45 13.92 4.48 1.74
C PRO A 45 13.09 3.26 2.15
N GLN A 46 13.59 2.06 1.83
CA GLN A 46 12.85 0.83 2.11
C GLN A 46 12.53 0.73 3.60
N GLN A 47 11.25 0.54 3.89
CA GLN A 47 10.76 0.42 5.26
C GLN A 47 11.01 -0.99 5.81
N THR A 48 11.03 -1.13 7.13
CA THR A 48 11.14 -2.44 7.77
C THR A 48 9.93 -3.30 7.42
N ARG A 49 10.11 -4.63 7.42
CA ARG A 49 9.00 -5.56 7.18
C ARG A 49 7.84 -5.34 8.15
N GLN A 50 8.14 -5.05 9.41
CA GLN A 50 7.12 -4.74 10.42
C GLN A 50 6.30 -3.50 10.07
N LEU A 51 6.94 -2.41 9.61
CA LEU A 51 6.22 -1.21 9.18
C LEU A 51 5.37 -1.48 7.93
N LEU A 52 5.87 -2.25 6.98
CA LEU A 52 5.11 -2.64 5.78
C LEU A 52 3.89 -3.52 6.12
N GLU A 53 4.00 -4.41 7.12
CA GLU A 53 2.87 -5.20 7.61
C GLU A 53 1.81 -4.31 8.29
N MET A 54 2.24 -3.33 9.09
CA MET A 54 1.32 -2.35 9.71
C MET A 54 0.63 -1.50 8.64
N LEU A 55 1.38 -1.05 7.64
CA LEU A 55 0.87 -0.29 6.50
C LEU A 55 -0.15 -1.11 5.71
N ALA A 56 0.16 -2.37 5.39
CA ALA A 56 -0.73 -3.26 4.64
C ALA A 56 -2.08 -3.41 5.35
N ARG A 57 -2.08 -3.68 6.66
CA ARG A 57 -3.31 -3.79 7.46
C ARG A 57 -4.10 -2.48 7.48
N CYS A 58 -3.41 -1.35 7.62
CA CYS A 58 -4.05 -0.04 7.63
C CYS A 58 -4.72 0.27 6.27
N VAL A 59 -4.00 0.08 5.17
CA VAL A 59 -4.51 0.33 3.81
C VAL A 59 -5.65 -0.63 3.47
N SER A 60 -5.52 -1.91 3.80
CA SER A 60 -6.58 -2.91 3.64
C SER A 60 -7.86 -2.50 4.35
N ARG A 61 -7.76 -1.99 5.58
CA ARG A 61 -8.90 -1.51 6.36
C ARG A 61 -9.52 -0.24 5.77
N LEU A 62 -8.72 0.73 5.32
CA LEU A 62 -9.24 1.99 4.77
C LEU A 62 -9.95 1.80 3.43
N LEU A 63 -9.41 0.94 2.58
CA LEU A 63 -9.95 0.70 1.23
C LEU A 63 -10.91 -0.49 1.17
N GLU A 64 -11.07 -1.24 2.26
CA GLU A 64 -11.80 -2.51 2.29
C GLU A 64 -11.28 -3.49 1.23
N ALA A 65 -9.95 -3.49 1.04
CA ALA A 65 -9.26 -4.13 -0.07
C ALA A 65 -8.30 -5.22 0.39
N GLY A 66 -8.04 -6.22 -0.46
CA GLY A 66 -6.99 -7.20 -0.20
C GLY A 66 -5.60 -6.58 -0.35
N THR A 67 -4.68 -6.84 0.57
CA THR A 67 -3.29 -6.41 0.45
C THR A 67 -2.32 -7.57 0.55
N GLU A 68 -1.24 -7.53 -0.21
CA GLU A 68 -0.21 -8.57 -0.24
C GLU A 68 1.18 -7.93 -0.25
N MET A 69 2.12 -8.47 0.53
CA MET A 69 3.52 -8.08 0.40
C MET A 69 4.21 -8.97 -0.63
N LYS A 70 4.96 -8.38 -1.54
CA LYS A 70 5.77 -9.11 -2.52
C LYS A 70 7.24 -8.74 -2.40
N GLU A 71 8.08 -9.77 -2.31
CA GLU A 71 9.52 -9.60 -2.42
C GLU A 71 9.90 -9.33 -3.88
N CYS A 72 10.73 -8.32 -4.06
CA CYS A 72 11.31 -7.91 -5.33
C CYS A 72 12.83 -7.81 -5.14
N PRO A 73 13.62 -7.85 -6.24
CA PRO A 73 15.09 -7.79 -6.14
C PRO A 73 15.63 -6.58 -5.36
N TYR A 74 14.85 -5.49 -5.31
CA TYR A 74 15.22 -4.22 -4.67
C TYR A 74 14.45 -3.94 -3.38
N GLY A 75 13.74 -4.93 -2.82
CA GLY A 75 13.04 -4.79 -1.55
C GLY A 75 11.67 -5.44 -1.49
N VAL A 76 10.95 -5.16 -0.41
CA VAL A 76 9.57 -5.61 -0.20
C VAL A 76 8.61 -4.52 -0.65
N THR A 77 7.65 -4.87 -1.50
CA THR A 77 6.63 -3.96 -2.03
C THR A 77 5.25 -4.36 -1.51
N LEU A 78 4.36 -3.38 -1.37
CA LEU A 78 2.97 -3.62 -1.00
C LEU A 78 2.10 -3.64 -2.26
N VAL A 79 1.27 -4.66 -2.44
CA VAL A 79 0.28 -4.73 -3.51
C VAL A 79 -1.12 -4.60 -2.92
N VAL A 80 -1.84 -3.58 -3.36
CA VAL A 80 -3.25 -3.32 -3.01
C VAL A 80 -4.12 -3.86 -4.14
N LYS A 81 -4.97 -4.86 -3.87
CA LYS A 81 -5.82 -5.54 -4.85
C LYS A 81 -7.14 -4.81 -5.01
N ARG A 82 -7.48 -4.46 -6.25
CA ARG A 82 -8.72 -3.76 -6.62
C ARG A 82 -9.93 -4.67 -6.53
#